data_AF-A0A3D0Y500-F1
#
_entry.id   AF-A0A3D0Y500-F1
#
_cell.length_a   1.000
_cell.length_b   1.000
_cell.length_c   1.000
_cell.angle_alpha   90.00
_cell.angle_beta   90.00
_cell.angle_gamma   90.00
#
_symmetry.space_group_name_H-M   'P 1'
#
loop_
_entity.id
_entity.type
_entity.pdbx_description
1 polymer ?
#
loop_
_entity_poly.entity_id
_entity_poly.type
_entity_poly.pdbx_seq_one_letter_code
_entity_poly.pdbx_strand_id
1 'polypeptide(L)'
;MDIFEEIKKLNFPKGEYIVVGSGIMKVKGIRDTNDLDIVVTPELFEKCKNDGWEINEWTKVGIEGKEWLKKGDVDVYAQLSRKNGSLSVEDLLKNSEEINGISFITLEALIDFKREYGRPKDFEDIKMIENYLLSK
;
A
#
# COMPACT_ATOMS: atom_id res chain seq x y z
N MET A 1 -10.80 -9.16 6.90
CA MET A 1 -10.62 -7.82 7.50
C MET A 1 -11.51 -6.78 6.82
N ASP A 2 -12.06 -5.79 7.54
CA ASP A 2 -12.73 -4.62 6.92
C ASP A 2 -11.72 -3.48 6.80
N ILE A 3 -11.41 -3.06 5.56
CA ILE A 3 -10.38 -2.06 5.28
C ILE A 3 -10.74 -0.70 5.87
N PHE A 4 -12.02 -0.31 5.82
CA PHE A 4 -12.46 1.00 6.28
C PHE A 4 -12.38 1.10 7.80
N GLU A 5 -12.78 0.03 8.49
CA GLU A 5 -12.69 -0.03 9.96
C GLU A 5 -11.24 -0.06 10.45
N GLU A 6 -10.33 -0.79 9.78
CA GLU A 6 -8.91 -0.77 10.17
C GLU A 6 -8.28 0.61 9.96
N ILE A 7 -8.49 1.27 8.82
CA ILE A 7 -7.98 2.63 8.60
C ILE A 7 -8.53 3.61 9.65
N LYS A 8 -9.82 3.49 9.99
CA LYS A 8 -10.45 4.35 10.99
C LYS A 8 -9.84 4.17 12.38
N LYS A 9 -9.45 2.93 12.76
CA LYS A 9 -8.76 2.66 14.03
C LYS A 9 -7.37 3.29 14.11
N LEU A 10 -6.67 3.42 12.98
CA LEU A 10 -5.35 4.06 12.93
C LEU A 10 -5.41 5.56 13.23
N ASN A 11 -6.53 6.22 12.89
CA ASN A 11 -6.74 7.65 13.10
C ASN A 11 -5.59 8.52 12.53
N PHE A 12 -5.08 8.13 11.35
CA PHE A 12 -4.04 8.89 10.65
C PHE A 12 -4.60 10.16 10.00
N PRO A 13 -3.84 11.28 9.98
CA PRO A 13 -4.29 12.51 9.34
C PRO A 13 -4.51 12.33 7.83
N LYS A 14 -5.58 12.91 7.29
CA LYS A 14 -5.83 12.90 5.84
C LYS A 14 -4.66 13.60 5.12
N GLY A 15 -4.17 12.99 4.04
CA GLY A 15 -3.06 13.51 3.24
C GLY A 15 -1.68 13.11 3.75
N GLU A 16 -1.57 12.50 4.93
CA GLU A 16 -0.31 11.96 5.44
C GLU A 16 -0.13 10.47 5.18
N TYR A 17 -1.11 9.83 4.54
CA TYR A 17 -1.05 8.42 4.19
C TYR A 17 -1.82 8.09 2.91
N ILE A 18 -1.49 6.93 2.35
CA ILE A 18 -2.21 6.30 1.24
C ILE A 18 -2.16 4.79 1.40
N VAL A 19 -3.29 4.12 1.15
CA VAL A 19 -3.35 2.66 1.10
C VAL A 19 -2.74 2.18 -0.22
N VAL A 20 -1.72 1.34 -0.11
CA VAL A 20 -1.07 0.69 -1.24
C VAL A 20 -1.34 -0.81 -1.20
N GLY A 21 -0.78 -1.55 -2.17
CA GLY A 21 -0.93 -3.00 -2.19
C GLY A 21 -2.37 -3.44 -2.46
N SER A 22 -2.79 -4.51 -1.77
CA SER A 22 -4.00 -5.26 -2.14
C SER A 22 -5.31 -4.64 -1.64
N GLY A 23 -5.25 -3.60 -0.80
CA GLY A 23 -6.43 -2.95 -0.23
C GLY A 23 -7.42 -2.45 -1.30
N ILE A 24 -6.91 -1.88 -2.40
CA ILE A 24 -7.73 -1.42 -3.53
C ILE A 24 -8.48 -2.56 -4.22
N MET A 25 -7.87 -3.74 -4.32
CA MET A 25 -8.50 -4.92 -4.90
C MET A 25 -9.68 -5.37 -4.04
N LYS A 26 -9.52 -5.33 -2.72
CA LYS A 26 -10.58 -5.68 -1.77
C LYS A 26 -11.76 -4.73 -1.83
N VAL A 27 -11.54 -3.42 -1.74
CA VAL A 27 -12.64 -2.43 -1.74
C VAL A 27 -13.38 -2.39 -3.08
N LYS A 28 -12.76 -2.85 -4.18
CA LYS A 28 -13.40 -3.01 -5.49
C LYS A 28 -14.04 -4.39 -5.71
N GLY A 29 -13.98 -5.30 -4.74
CA GLY A 29 -14.56 -6.64 -4.83
C GLY A 29 -13.82 -7.60 -5.76
N ILE A 30 -12.54 -7.34 -6.05
CA ILE A 30 -11.71 -8.18 -6.95
C ILE A 30 -11.22 -9.43 -6.22
N ARG A 31 -10.69 -9.27 -5.00
CA ARG A 31 -10.34 -10.39 -4.10
C ARG A 31 -10.22 -9.93 -2.65
N ASP A 32 -10.21 -10.88 -1.72
CA ASP A 32 -9.95 -10.59 -0.31
C ASP A 32 -8.46 -10.33 -0.01
N THR A 33 -8.18 -9.67 1.12
CA THR A 33 -6.83 -9.45 1.67
C THR A 33 -6.85 -9.48 3.20
N ASN A 34 -5.76 -9.95 3.78
CA ASN A 34 -5.60 -10.10 5.23
C ASN A 34 -4.64 -9.07 5.84
N ASP A 35 -3.94 -8.32 5.00
CA ASP A 35 -2.97 -7.29 5.34
C ASP A 35 -3.38 -5.94 4.74
N LEU A 36 -2.90 -4.87 5.35
CA LEU A 36 -3.11 -3.50 4.93
C LEU A 36 -1.76 -2.80 4.79
N ASP A 37 -1.32 -2.62 3.55
CA ASP A 37 -0.10 -1.90 3.22
C ASP A 37 -0.40 -0.40 3.12
N ILE A 38 0.35 0.44 3.85
CA ILE A 38 0.16 1.89 3.87
C ILE A 38 1.50 2.58 3.66
N VAL A 39 1.56 3.55 2.76
CA VAL A 39 2.69 4.50 2.71
C VAL A 39 2.28 5.74 3.48
N VAL A 40 3.16 6.21 4.37
CA VAL A 40 2.95 7.37 5.23
C VAL A 40 4.06 8.40 5.05
N THR A 41 3.81 9.65 5.43
CA THR A 41 4.84 10.69 5.47
C THR A 41 5.97 10.31 6.43
N PRO A 42 7.21 10.80 6.24
CA PRO A 42 8.32 10.52 7.15
C PRO A 42 8.00 10.86 8.61
N GLU A 43 7.28 11.96 8.86
CA GLU A 43 6.88 12.39 10.20
C GLU A 43 5.91 11.40 10.84
N LEU A 44 4.92 10.91 10.09
CA LEU A 44 3.96 9.92 10.58
C LEU A 44 4.63 8.54 10.77
N PHE A 45 5.61 8.19 9.92
CA PHE A 45 6.42 6.99 10.09
C PHE A 45 7.18 7.02 11.42
N GLU A 46 7.91 8.09 11.71
CA GLU A 46 8.63 8.25 12.97
C GLU A 46 7.69 8.28 14.17
N LYS A 47 6.49 8.86 14.04
CA LYS A 47 5.46 8.80 15.08
C LYS A 47 5.04 7.36 15.36
N CYS A 48 4.72 6.57 14.34
CA CYS A 48 4.39 5.15 14.50
C CYS A 48 5.54 4.37 15.15
N LYS A 49 6.78 4.64 14.74
CA LYS A 49 7.98 4.03 15.33
C LYS A 49 8.09 4.35 16.82
N ASN A 50 7.91 5.61 17.20
CA ASN A 50 7.92 6.05 18.60
C ASN A 50 6.75 5.50 19.41
N ASP A 51 5.62 5.22 18.77
CA ASP A 51 4.44 4.57 19.37
C ASP A 51 4.64 3.04 19.56
N GLY A 52 5.84 2.52 19.29
CA GLY A 52 6.23 1.14 19.60
C GLY A 52 5.80 0.11 18.55
N TRP A 53 5.60 0.53 17.31
CA TRP A 53 5.37 -0.40 16.20
C TRP A 53 6.62 -1.25 15.94
N GLU A 54 6.43 -2.50 15.51
CA GLU A 54 7.52 -3.43 15.27
C GLU A 54 8.32 -3.02 14.04
N ILE A 55 9.63 -2.83 14.21
CA ILE A 55 10.54 -2.44 13.13
C ILE A 55 11.02 -3.70 12.40
N ASN A 56 10.88 -3.70 11.08
CA ASN A 56 11.30 -4.79 10.22
C ASN A 56 12.30 -4.29 9.17
N GLU A 57 13.33 -5.08 8.90
CA GLU A 57 14.34 -4.74 7.90
C GLU A 57 13.85 -4.98 6.47
N TRP A 58 14.39 -4.21 5.53
CA TRP A 58 14.15 -4.41 4.12
C TRP A 58 14.94 -5.63 3.61
N THR A 59 14.24 -6.63 3.10
CA THR A 59 14.87 -7.90 2.66
C THR A 59 14.79 -8.14 1.16
N LYS A 60 14.17 -7.22 0.41
CA LYS A 60 13.91 -7.47 -1.01
C LYS A 60 15.16 -7.27 -1.86
N VAL A 61 15.64 -8.37 -2.44
CA VAL A 61 16.77 -8.36 -3.38
C VAL A 61 16.42 -7.61 -4.67
N GLY A 62 17.31 -6.75 -5.13
CA GLY A 62 17.18 -6.03 -6.41
C GLY A 62 16.21 -4.85 -6.41
N ILE A 63 15.69 -4.48 -5.24
CA ILE A 63 14.92 -3.25 -5.02
C ILE A 63 15.48 -2.62 -3.75
N GLU A 64 15.97 -1.39 -3.81
CA GLU A 64 16.40 -0.69 -2.61
C GLU A 64 15.17 -0.29 -1.77
N GLY A 65 15.29 -0.44 -0.45
CA GLY A 65 14.23 -0.02 0.44
C GLY A 65 14.73 0.22 1.84
N LYS A 66 13.81 0.75 2.64
CA LYS A 66 14.04 1.12 4.04
C LYS A 66 13.33 0.13 4.94
N GLU A 67 13.68 0.18 6.22
CA GLU A 67 12.87 -0.45 7.25
C GLU A 67 11.39 -0.06 7.12
N TRP A 68 10.53 -0.95 7.58
CA TRP A 68 9.09 -0.76 7.61
C TRP A 68 8.55 -1.16 8.97
N LEU A 69 7.35 -0.69 9.29
CA LEU A 69 6.75 -0.87 10.61
C LEU A 69 5.55 -1.79 10.51
N LYS A 70 5.36 -2.64 11.52
CA LYS A 70 4.21 -3.54 11.62
C LYS A 70 3.43 -3.32 12.91
N LYS A 71 2.10 -3.37 12.81
CA LYS A 71 1.20 -3.47 13.96
C LYS A 71 -0.02 -4.30 13.60
N GLY A 72 -0.03 -5.55 14.06
CA GLY A 72 -1.05 -6.53 13.67
C GLY A 72 -1.00 -6.79 12.16
N ASP A 73 -2.13 -6.55 11.50
CA ASP A 73 -2.30 -6.75 10.05
C ASP A 73 -1.94 -5.51 9.22
N VAL A 74 -1.42 -4.45 9.85
CA VAL A 74 -1.06 -3.20 9.18
C VAL A 74 0.45 -3.08 9.04
N ASP A 75 0.88 -2.87 7.79
CA ASP A 75 2.27 -2.65 7.40
C ASP A 75 2.42 -1.20 6.91
N VAL A 76 3.33 -0.44 7.52
CA VAL A 76 3.55 0.97 7.25
C VAL A 76 4.95 1.18 6.68
N TYR A 77 5.02 1.93 5.57
CA TYR A 77 6.25 2.23 4.84
C TYR A 77 6.43 3.76 4.74
N ALA A 78 7.68 4.23 4.88
CA ALA A 78 7.99 5.65 4.66
C ALA A 78 7.99 6.05 3.17
N GLN A 79 8.01 5.06 2.27
CA GLN A 79 8.04 5.24 0.82
C GLN A 79 7.62 3.95 0.11
N LEU A 80 7.10 4.04 -1.11
CA LEU A 80 6.89 2.89 -1.97
C LEU A 80 8.15 2.59 -2.79
N SER A 81 8.93 1.60 -2.36
CA SER A 81 10.17 1.20 -3.02
C SER A 81 9.95 0.52 -4.37
N ARG A 82 10.66 0.97 -5.41
CA ARG A 82 10.61 0.49 -6.80
C ARG A 82 12.01 0.08 -7.28
N LYS A 83 12.10 -0.64 -8.40
CA LYS A 83 13.42 -1.03 -8.96
C LYS A 83 14.32 0.17 -9.24
N ASN A 84 13.73 1.29 -9.67
CA ASN A 84 14.42 2.52 -10.03
C ASN A 84 13.96 3.69 -9.14
N GLY A 85 14.20 3.59 -7.83
CA GLY A 85 13.90 4.64 -6.86
C GLY A 85 12.69 4.32 -5.98
N SER A 86 11.99 5.36 -5.52
CA SER A 86 10.83 5.22 -4.64
C SER A 86 9.85 6.36 -4.83
N LEU A 87 8.59 6.14 -4.46
CA LEU A 87 7.56 7.18 -4.47
C LEU A 87 7.21 7.59 -3.03
N SER A 88 7.10 8.89 -2.79
CA SER A 88 6.61 9.42 -1.51
C SER A 88 5.07 9.42 -1.46
N VAL A 89 4.49 9.74 -0.30
CA VAL A 89 3.04 9.95 -0.17
C VAL A 89 2.55 11.01 -1.15
N GLU A 90 3.25 12.13 -1.27
CA GLU A 90 2.88 13.23 -2.15
C GLU A 90 2.86 12.79 -3.62
N ASP A 91 3.82 11.97 -4.04
CA ASP A 91 3.86 11.43 -5.40
C ASP A 91 2.71 10.46 -5.68
N LEU A 92 2.39 9.61 -4.71
CA LEU A 92 1.30 8.63 -4.81
C LEU A 92 -0.08 9.31 -4.79
N LEU A 93 -0.27 10.34 -3.96
CA LEU A 93 -1.54 11.06 -3.84
C LEU A 93 -1.94 11.78 -5.14
N LYS A 94 -0.96 12.27 -5.93
CA LYS A 94 -1.21 12.93 -7.24
C LYS A 94 -2.03 12.06 -8.20
N ASN A 95 -1.88 10.74 -8.11
CA ASN A 95 -2.55 9.77 -8.97
C ASN A 95 -3.27 8.71 -8.13
N SER A 96 -3.96 9.15 -7.07
CA SER A 96 -4.72 8.27 -6.18
C SER A 96 -6.19 8.20 -6.55
N GLU A 97 -6.86 7.15 -6.10
CA GLU A 97 -8.31 7.01 -6.16
C GLU A 97 -8.88 7.20 -4.75
N GLU A 98 -9.83 8.12 -4.58
CA GLU A 98 -10.52 8.31 -3.30
C GLU A 98 -11.78 7.44 -3.24
N ILE A 99 -11.87 6.56 -2.22
CA ILE A 99 -13.02 5.71 -1.96
C ILE A 99 -13.42 5.88 -0.49
N ASN A 100 -14.65 6.33 -0.25
CA ASN A 100 -15.16 6.65 1.10
C ASN A 100 -14.24 7.58 1.92
N GLY A 101 -13.62 8.56 1.25
CA GLY A 101 -12.73 9.54 1.88
C GLY A 101 -11.32 9.03 2.20
N ILE A 102 -10.99 7.79 1.81
CA ILE A 102 -9.66 7.19 1.95
C ILE A 102 -8.98 7.15 0.58
N SER A 103 -7.72 7.57 0.53
CA SER A 103 -6.89 7.51 -0.69
C SER A 103 -6.28 6.12 -0.86
N PHE A 104 -6.43 5.57 -2.06
CA PHE A 104 -5.83 4.31 -2.48
C PHE A 104 -4.95 4.52 -3.71
N ILE A 105 -3.95 3.66 -3.88
CA ILE A 105 -3.28 3.49 -5.18
C ILE A 105 -4.30 3.06 -6.25
N THR A 106 -4.15 3.52 -7.49
CA THR A 106 -4.98 3.05 -8.61
C THR A 106 -4.66 1.61 -8.98
N LEU A 107 -5.58 0.95 -9.68
CA LEU A 107 -5.38 -0.41 -10.18
C LEU A 107 -4.24 -0.48 -11.20
N GLU A 108 -4.11 0.54 -12.04
CA GLU A 108 -3.07 0.67 -13.06
C GLU A 108 -1.69 0.80 -12.39
N ALA A 109 -1.55 1.68 -11.41
CA ALA A 109 -0.30 1.84 -10.68
C ALA A 109 0.04 0.59 -9.84
N LEU A 110 -0.98 -0.10 -9.31
CA LEU A 110 -0.78 -1.38 -8.63
C LEU A 110 -0.26 -2.47 -9.60
N ILE A 111 -0.77 -2.55 -10.82
CA ILE A 111 -0.26 -3.47 -11.85
C ILE A 111 1.22 -3.20 -12.11
N ASP A 112 1.61 -1.95 -12.31
CA ASP A 112 3.00 -1.58 -12.59
C ASP A 112 3.92 -1.98 -11.43
N PHE A 113 3.51 -1.70 -10.20
CA PHE A 113 4.24 -2.11 -9.01
C PHE A 113 4.38 -3.63 -8.90
N LYS A 114 3.31 -4.37 -9.17
CA LYS A 114 3.28 -5.83 -9.15
C LYS A 114 4.19 -6.44 -10.22
N ARG A 115 4.23 -5.86 -11.42
CA ARG A 115 5.15 -6.28 -12.50
C ARG A 115 6.61 -6.09 -12.12
N GLU A 116 6.93 -4.99 -11.45
CA GLU A 116 8.29 -4.79 -10.91
C GLU A 116 8.63 -5.81 -9.83
N TYR A 117 7.66 -6.10 -8.94
CA TYR A 117 7.89 -6.96 -7.79
C TYR A 117 7.99 -8.44 -8.16
N GLY A 118 7.22 -8.89 -9.15
CA GLY A 118 7.36 -10.18 -9.82
C GLY A 118 7.21 -11.41 -8.91
N ARG A 119 6.50 -11.31 -7.78
CA ARG A 119 6.24 -12.49 -6.92
C ARG A 119 5.20 -13.38 -7.60
N PRO A 120 5.16 -14.71 -7.32
CA PRO A 120 4.15 -15.59 -7.90
C PRO A 120 2.71 -15.07 -7.78
N LYS A 121 2.32 -14.58 -6.59
CA LYS A 121 1.00 -13.98 -6.34
C LYS A 121 0.72 -12.68 -7.12
N ASP A 122 1.77 -11.93 -7.48
CA ASP A 122 1.59 -10.66 -8.19
C ASP A 122 1.03 -10.88 -9.61
N PHE A 123 1.40 -11.98 -10.27
CA PHE A 123 0.89 -12.31 -11.60
C PHE A 123 -0.59 -12.72 -11.59
N GLU A 124 -1.01 -13.44 -10.54
CA GLU A 124 -2.42 -13.78 -10.34
C GLU A 124 -3.26 -12.51 -10.11
N ASP A 125 -2.76 -11.62 -9.25
CA ASP A 125 -3.39 -10.33 -8.97
C ASP A 125 -3.51 -9.47 -10.23
N ILE A 126 -2.45 -9.35 -11.03
CA ILE A 126 -2.47 -8.60 -12.29
C ILE A 126 -3.58 -9.11 -13.20
N LYS A 127 -3.69 -10.43 -13.38
CA LYS A 127 -4.73 -11.03 -14.22
C LYS A 127 -6.14 -10.70 -13.72
N MET A 128 -6.37 -10.75 -12.41
CA MET A 128 -7.67 -10.38 -11.82
C MET A 128 -8.00 -8.90 -12.04
N ILE A 129 -7.00 -8.02 -11.87
CA ILE A 129 -7.16 -6.59 -12.11
C ILE A 129 -7.46 -6.31 -13.58
N GLU A 130 -6.70 -6.88 -14.51
CA GLU A 130 -6.91 -6.70 -15.96
C GLU A 130 -8.31 -7.17 -16.38
N ASN A 131 -8.77 -8.32 -15.88
CA ASN A 131 -10.14 -8.80 -16.12
C ASN A 131 -11.21 -7.84 -15.57
N TYR A 132 -10.98 -7.28 -14.38
CA TYR A 132 -11.89 -6.30 -13.79
C TYR A 132 -11.96 -5.03 -14.64
N LEU A 133 -10.82 -4.52 -15.12
CA LEU A 133 -10.77 -3.32 -15.96
C LEU A 133 -11.43 -3.52 -17.33
N LEU A 134 -11.37 -4.73 -17.90
CA LEU A 134 -12.02 -5.06 -19.18
C LEU A 134 -13.55 -5.23 -19.09
N SER A 135 -14.08 -5.45 -17.89
CA SER A 135 -15.52 -5.69 -17.66
C SER A 135 -16.28 -4.43 -17.22
N LYS A 136 -15.60 -3.28 -17.16
CA LYS A 136 -16.20 -1.96 -16.97
C LYS A 136 -16.39 -1.23 -18.29
#